data_AF-A0A8T5UJ86-F1
#
_entry.id   AF-A0A8T5UJ86-F1
#
_cell.length_a   1.000
_cell.length_b   1.000
_cell.length_c   1.000
_cell.angle_alpha   90.00
_cell.angle_beta   90.00
_cell.angle_gamma   90.00
#
_symmetry.space_group_name_H-M   'P 1'
#
loop_
_entity.id
_entity.type
_entity.pdbx_description
1 polymer ?
#
loop_
_entity_poly.entity_id
_entity_poly.type
_entity_poly.pdbx_seq_one_letter_code
_entity_poly.pdbx_strand_id
1 'polypeptide(L)'
;MSKNIHILEFNPDESSDLDKNKTNFFGDVLITCQSESYLFHKSVYAKIKLIYDSIITYKIPLESAIEILPVQEEKIYNILTDFEAKSRISEHKTQLKRLGSDFLREMKNYGLRDICITSFDLSPIMILGKKYSFDDIHEILRNIGNIPEIPPLNWVYRQSTHTNEQIWVYIYKSDVGPTIDGLFEPYLYLLFCDLNSYLGELPEVLGNKINRILN
;
A
#
# COMPACT_ATOMS: atom_id res chain seq x y z
N MET A 1 -16.90 42.65 -3.78
CA MET A 1 -16.45 42.44 -2.39
C MET A 1 -15.53 41.23 -2.38
N SER A 2 -14.22 41.49 -2.41
CA SER A 2 -13.15 40.50 -2.42
C SER A 2 -12.91 39.98 -1.01
N LYS A 3 -13.01 38.66 -0.82
CA LYS A 3 -12.59 38.00 0.43
C LYS A 3 -11.06 37.89 0.40
N ASN A 4 -10.37 38.70 1.20
CA ASN A 4 -8.95 38.56 1.48
C ASN A 4 -8.74 37.26 2.25
N ILE A 5 -8.13 36.27 1.62
CA ILE A 5 -7.61 35.08 2.29
C ILE A 5 -6.18 35.41 2.69
N HIS A 6 -5.92 35.55 3.98
CA HIS A 6 -4.57 35.68 4.51
C HIS A 6 -3.89 34.31 4.45
N ILE A 7 -2.95 34.17 3.52
CA ILE A 7 -2.03 33.03 3.47
C ILE A 7 -1.02 33.26 4.60
N LEU A 8 -0.97 32.33 5.55
CA LEU A 8 0.08 32.28 6.56
C LEU A 8 1.33 31.69 5.91
N GLU A 9 2.18 32.56 5.36
CA GLU A 9 3.53 32.18 4.91
C GLU A 9 4.41 31.98 6.14
N PHE A 10 5.02 30.81 6.24
CA PHE A 10 6.07 30.55 7.22
C PHE A 10 7.34 31.22 6.71
N ASN A 11 7.77 32.30 7.36
CA ASN A 11 9.09 32.88 7.13
C ASN A 11 10.10 32.09 7.98
N PRO A 12 10.96 31.25 7.38
CA PRO A 12 12.05 30.67 8.13
C PRO A 12 13.05 31.80 8.41
N ASP A 13 13.36 32.03 9.68
CA ASP A 13 14.37 33.00 10.08
C ASP A 13 15.68 32.76 9.32
N GLU A 14 16.19 33.83 8.71
CA GLU A 14 17.47 33.87 8.02
C GLU A 14 18.61 33.54 8.99
N SER A 15 19.12 32.31 8.95
CA SER A 15 20.57 32.03 9.02
C SER A 15 20.86 30.53 8.99
N SER A 16 21.24 30.01 7.83
CA SER A 16 22.43 29.15 7.68
C SER A 16 22.61 28.79 6.22
N ASP A 17 23.69 29.30 5.64
CA ASP A 17 24.21 28.91 4.34
C ASP A 17 24.35 27.39 4.25
N LEU A 18 23.51 26.76 3.43
CA LEU A 18 23.82 25.46 2.82
C LEU A 18 23.55 25.54 1.32
N ASP A 19 24.61 25.25 0.59
CA ASP A 19 24.78 25.43 -0.83
C ASP A 19 23.68 24.81 -1.72
N LYS A 20 23.19 25.68 -2.62
CA LYS A 20 22.98 25.45 -4.05
C LYS A 20 22.94 23.98 -4.52
N ASN A 21 21.72 23.46 -4.65
CA ASN A 21 21.30 22.68 -5.82
C ASN A 21 19.80 22.90 -6.05
N LYS A 22 19.47 23.96 -6.80
CA LYS A 22 18.11 24.22 -7.29
C LYS A 22 17.79 23.21 -8.40
N THR A 23 17.25 22.05 -8.03
CA THR A 23 16.35 21.33 -8.94
C THR A 23 15.03 22.10 -8.96
N ASN A 24 14.66 22.61 -10.14
CA ASN A 24 13.41 23.32 -10.35
C ASN A 24 12.23 22.35 -10.22
N PHE A 25 11.74 22.14 -9.00
CA PHE A 25 10.45 21.54 -8.76
C PHE A 25 9.37 22.58 -9.08
N PHE A 26 8.70 22.43 -10.22
CA PHE A 26 7.54 23.25 -10.58
C PHE A 26 6.28 22.59 -9.99
N GLY A 27 5.76 23.18 -8.91
CA GLY A 27 4.50 22.81 -8.26
C GLY A 27 4.65 22.77 -6.74
N ASP A 28 3.67 23.34 -6.03
CA ASP A 28 3.57 23.22 -4.57
C ASP A 28 3.20 21.78 -4.19
N VAL A 29 4.20 20.89 -4.19
CA VAL A 29 4.04 19.51 -3.72
C VAL A 29 4.51 19.47 -2.27
N LEU A 30 3.56 19.27 -1.37
CA LEU A 30 3.82 19.08 0.06
C LEU A 30 4.45 17.69 0.24
N ILE A 31 5.79 17.64 0.28
CA ILE A 31 6.53 16.40 0.53
C ILE A 31 6.46 16.09 2.03
N THR A 32 5.57 15.20 2.43
CA THR A 32 5.55 14.65 3.79
C THR A 32 6.47 13.44 3.88
N CYS A 33 7.71 13.62 4.31
CA CYS A 33 8.58 12.51 4.70
C CYS A 33 8.19 12.06 6.12
N GLN A 34 7.62 10.86 6.25
CA GLN A 34 7.37 10.25 7.56
C GLN A 34 8.36 9.12 7.79
N SER A 35 8.92 9.04 9.01
CA SER A 35 9.89 8.03 9.41
C SER A 35 9.26 6.66 9.73
N GLU A 36 7.93 6.58 9.73
CA GLU A 36 7.19 5.37 10.07
C GLU A 36 7.03 4.46 8.85
N SER A 37 7.36 3.17 9.02
CA SER A 37 7.34 2.19 7.93
C SER A 37 5.93 1.76 7.49
N TYR A 38 4.89 2.10 8.26
CA TYR A 38 3.55 1.56 8.09
C TYR A 38 2.51 2.69 8.11
N LEU A 39 2.13 3.16 6.92
CA LEU A 39 1.19 4.26 6.71
C LEU A 39 -0.28 3.86 6.84
N PHE A 40 -0.59 2.66 7.33
CA PHE A 40 -1.96 2.20 7.62
C PHE A 40 -2.13 1.74 9.06
N HIS A 41 -1.99 2.69 9.98
CA HIS A 41 -2.32 2.50 11.40
C HIS A 41 -3.69 1.84 11.61
N LYS A 42 -4.69 2.14 10.77
CA LYS A 42 -6.04 1.53 10.87
C LYS A 42 -6.07 0.03 10.56
N SER A 43 -5.43 -0.41 9.47
CA SER A 43 -5.42 -1.83 9.07
C SER A 43 -4.61 -2.67 10.05
N VAL A 44 -3.42 -2.19 10.44
CA VAL A 44 -2.60 -2.86 11.46
C VAL A 44 -3.32 -2.90 12.80
N TYR A 45 -3.94 -1.79 13.22
CA TYR A 45 -4.77 -1.77 14.42
C TYR A 45 -5.92 -2.77 14.36
N ALA A 46 -6.57 -2.94 13.19
CA ALA A 46 -7.61 -3.94 13.01
C ALA A 46 -7.09 -5.37 13.22
N LYS A 47 -5.88 -5.71 12.73
CA LYS A 47 -5.24 -7.01 13.03
C LYS A 47 -4.98 -7.20 14.52
N ILE A 48 -4.38 -6.19 15.16
CA ILE A 48 -4.07 -6.26 16.59
C ILE A 48 -5.34 -6.38 17.43
N LYS A 49 -6.38 -5.64 17.06
CA LYS A 49 -7.70 -5.73 17.68
C LYS A 49 -8.31 -7.12 17.48
N LEU A 50 -8.20 -7.72 16.29
CA LEU A 50 -8.67 -9.07 16.03
C LEU A 50 -7.99 -10.09 16.94
N ILE A 51 -6.67 -10.01 17.09
CA ILE A 51 -5.90 -10.87 18.01
C ILE A 51 -6.37 -10.65 19.46
N TYR A 52 -6.56 -9.40 19.86
CA TYR A 52 -7.04 -9.06 21.20
C TYR A 52 -8.44 -9.62 21.48
N ASP A 53 -9.39 -9.40 20.57
CA ASP A 53 -10.79 -9.83 20.71
C ASP A 53 -10.92 -11.35 20.66
N SER A 54 -10.13 -12.03 19.81
CA SER A 54 -10.25 -13.47 19.58
C SER A 54 -9.48 -14.34 20.59
N ILE A 55 -8.37 -13.85 21.13
CA ILE A 55 -7.45 -14.67 21.96
C ILE A 55 -7.27 -14.09 23.36
N ILE A 56 -7.07 -12.77 23.49
CA ILE A 56 -6.64 -12.14 24.75
C ILE A 56 -7.82 -11.83 25.67
N THR A 57 -8.94 -11.35 25.12
CA THR A 57 -10.08 -10.86 25.91
C THR A 57 -10.63 -11.91 26.87
N TYR A 58 -10.68 -13.18 26.46
CA TYR A 58 -11.20 -14.29 27.28
C TYR A 58 -10.24 -14.77 28.38
N LYS A 59 -9.00 -14.27 28.40
CA LYS A 59 -7.96 -14.67 29.37
C LYS A 59 -7.85 -13.72 30.56
N ILE A 60 -8.45 -12.54 30.50
CA ILE A 60 -8.46 -11.55 31.60
C ILE A 60 -9.76 -11.74 32.41
N PRO A 61 -9.74 -11.95 33.75
CA PRO A 61 -8.65 -11.82 34.73
C PRO A 61 -8.11 -13.17 35.26
N LEU A 62 -8.35 -14.28 34.56
CA LEU A 62 -8.02 -15.63 35.04
C LEU A 62 -6.49 -15.85 34.96
N GLU A 63 -5.79 -15.64 36.06
CA GLU A 63 -4.31 -15.77 36.17
C GLU A 63 -3.77 -17.14 35.72
N SER A 64 -4.61 -18.18 35.70
CA SER A 64 -4.25 -19.52 35.21
C SER A 64 -4.46 -19.72 33.71
N ALA A 65 -5.06 -18.77 32.99
CA ALA A 65 -5.28 -18.79 31.53
C ALA A 65 -4.27 -17.91 30.75
N ILE A 66 -3.23 -17.40 31.43
CA ILE A 66 -2.19 -16.52 30.87
C ILE A 66 -1.42 -17.19 29.73
N GLU A 67 -1.28 -18.52 29.74
CA GLU A 67 -0.49 -19.23 28.75
C GLU A 67 -1.15 -19.18 27.36
N ILE A 68 -0.41 -18.72 26.37
CA ILE A 68 -0.82 -18.77 24.96
C ILE A 68 -0.50 -20.18 24.47
N LEU A 69 -1.53 -20.93 24.08
CA LEU A 69 -1.34 -22.29 23.59
C LEU A 69 -0.67 -22.26 22.20
N PRO A 70 0.10 -23.28 21.79
CA PRO A 70 0.75 -23.31 20.48
C PRO A 70 -0.20 -23.07 19.29
N VAL A 71 -1.44 -23.58 19.38
CA VAL A 71 -2.48 -23.34 18.36
C VAL A 71 -2.90 -21.86 18.30
N GLN A 72 -2.88 -21.16 19.44
CA GLN A 72 -3.15 -19.73 19.50
C GLN A 72 -1.97 -18.92 18.97
N GLU A 73 -0.73 -19.36 19.24
CA GLU A 73 0.48 -18.74 18.66
C GLU A 73 0.49 -18.86 17.14
N GLU A 74 0.18 -20.03 16.59
CA GLU A 74 0.05 -20.25 15.15
C GLU A 74 -1.01 -19.33 14.55
N LYS A 75 -2.15 -19.18 15.23
CA LYS A 75 -3.22 -18.26 14.80
C LYS A 75 -2.75 -16.81 14.78
N ILE A 76 -2.06 -16.35 15.83
CA ILE A 76 -1.46 -15.00 15.89
C ILE A 76 -0.48 -14.82 14.74
N TYR A 77 0.40 -15.79 14.52
CA TYR A 77 1.38 -15.77 13.44
C TYR A 77 0.71 -15.65 12.07
N ASN A 78 -0.34 -16.45 11.82
CA ASN A 78 -1.07 -16.42 10.55
C ASN A 78 -1.76 -15.06 10.29
N ILE A 79 -2.34 -14.43 11.33
CA ILE A 79 -2.91 -13.09 11.24
C ILE A 79 -1.83 -12.05 10.95
N LEU A 80 -0.73 -12.06 11.72
CA LEU A 80 0.35 -11.06 11.57
C LEU A 80 1.09 -11.17 10.24
N THR A 81 1.16 -12.37 9.67
CA THR A 81 1.90 -12.62 8.43
C THR A 81 1.03 -12.63 7.17
N ASP A 82 -0.27 -12.32 7.27
CA ASP A 82 -1.23 -12.37 6.16
C ASP A 82 -1.23 -13.74 5.45
N PHE A 83 -1.16 -14.83 6.23
CA PHE A 83 -0.95 -16.17 5.70
C PHE A 83 -2.00 -16.56 4.66
N GLU A 84 -3.29 -16.35 4.96
CA GLU A 84 -4.38 -16.70 4.02
C GLU A 84 -4.29 -15.91 2.72
N ALA A 85 -4.00 -14.61 2.82
CA ALA A 85 -3.85 -13.74 1.67
C ALA A 85 -2.69 -14.21 0.77
N LYS A 86 -1.56 -14.59 1.38
CA LYS A 86 -0.38 -15.14 0.69
C LYS A 86 -0.65 -16.52 0.09
N SER A 87 -1.37 -17.39 0.80
CA SER A 87 -1.73 -18.73 0.33
C SER A 87 -2.54 -18.64 -0.97
N ARG A 88 -3.60 -17.83 -0.97
CA ARG A 88 -4.47 -17.65 -2.15
C ARG A 88 -3.73 -17.06 -3.35
N ILE A 89 -2.83 -16.11 -3.13
CA ILE A 89 -1.96 -15.56 -4.19
C ILE A 89 -1.00 -16.63 -4.72
N SER A 90 -0.45 -17.46 -3.84
CA SER A 90 0.44 -18.56 -4.22
C SER A 90 -0.26 -19.60 -5.10
N GLU A 91 -1.51 -19.96 -4.76
CA GLU A 91 -2.35 -20.87 -5.55
C GLU A 91 -2.56 -20.38 -6.99
N HIS A 92 -2.75 -19.07 -7.17
CA HIS A 92 -3.03 -18.44 -8.47
C HIS A 92 -1.79 -17.83 -9.14
N LYS A 93 -0.59 -18.05 -8.58
CA LYS A 93 0.67 -17.38 -8.96
C LYS A 93 0.96 -17.42 -10.45
N THR A 94 0.75 -18.57 -11.10
CA THR A 94 1.04 -18.73 -12.54
C THR A 94 0.11 -17.90 -13.40
N GLN A 95 -1.19 -17.86 -13.07
CA GLN A 95 -2.19 -17.07 -13.79
C GLN A 95 -1.93 -15.56 -13.62
N LEU A 96 -1.64 -15.14 -12.39
CA LEU A 96 -1.28 -13.76 -12.07
C LEU A 96 -0.01 -13.30 -12.80
N LYS A 97 1.05 -14.13 -12.81
CA LYS A 97 2.29 -13.83 -13.55
C LYS A 97 2.04 -13.64 -15.04
N ARG A 98 1.20 -14.49 -15.64
CA ARG A 98 0.84 -14.39 -17.05
C ARG A 98 0.07 -13.10 -17.32
N LEU A 99 -1.00 -12.84 -16.56
CA LEU A 99 -1.80 -11.62 -16.67
C LEU A 99 -0.92 -10.37 -16.52
N GLY A 100 -0.08 -10.31 -15.48
CA GLY A 100 0.80 -9.19 -15.23
C GLY A 100 1.82 -8.98 -16.35
N SER A 101 2.45 -10.04 -16.84
CA SER A 101 3.41 -9.93 -17.95
C SER A 101 2.75 -9.45 -19.24
N ASP A 102 1.54 -9.91 -19.54
CA ASP A 102 0.81 -9.49 -20.74
C ASP A 102 0.42 -8.01 -20.61
N PHE A 103 -0.12 -7.61 -19.45
CA PHE A 103 -0.53 -6.24 -19.18
C PHE A 103 0.65 -5.24 -19.18
N LEU A 104 1.78 -5.59 -18.55
CA LEU A 104 2.99 -4.76 -18.57
C LEU A 104 3.55 -4.59 -19.98
N ARG A 105 3.48 -5.63 -20.81
CA ARG A 105 3.91 -5.54 -22.21
C ARG A 105 3.02 -4.59 -23.01
N GLU A 106 1.70 -4.66 -22.81
CA GLU A 106 0.73 -3.76 -23.44
C GLU A 106 0.93 -2.30 -22.98
N MET A 107 1.16 -2.10 -21.69
CA MET A 107 1.20 -0.77 -21.07
C MET A 107 2.59 -0.14 -21.00
N LYS A 108 3.62 -0.81 -21.50
CA LYS A 108 5.02 -0.35 -21.45
C LYS A 108 5.20 1.06 -22.02
N ASN A 109 4.54 1.36 -23.14
CA ASN A 109 4.65 2.67 -23.81
C ASN A 109 3.85 3.76 -23.10
N TYR A 110 2.94 3.39 -22.20
CA TYR A 110 2.20 4.30 -21.34
C TYR A 110 2.94 4.56 -20.02
N GLY A 111 4.16 4.04 -19.87
CA GLY A 111 5.07 4.26 -18.74
C GLY A 111 4.72 3.47 -17.47
N LEU A 112 3.88 2.43 -17.57
CA LEU A 112 3.72 1.46 -16.49
C LEU A 112 5.01 0.63 -16.35
N ARG A 113 5.58 0.60 -15.14
CA ARG A 113 6.85 -0.08 -14.85
C ARG A 113 6.64 -1.45 -14.24
N ASP A 114 5.92 -1.52 -13.13
CA ASP A 114 5.63 -2.75 -12.39
C ASP A 114 4.24 -2.65 -11.75
N ILE A 115 3.71 -3.82 -11.37
CA ILE A 115 2.48 -3.95 -10.59
C ILE A 115 2.82 -4.73 -9.32
N CYS A 116 2.27 -4.34 -8.17
CA CYS A 116 2.38 -5.10 -6.94
C CYS A 116 1.00 -5.40 -6.35
N ILE A 117 0.82 -6.64 -5.90
CA ILE A 117 -0.32 -7.05 -5.09
C ILE A 117 0.13 -7.05 -3.64
N THR A 118 -0.62 -6.36 -2.80
CA THR A 118 -0.36 -6.24 -1.36
C THR A 118 -1.58 -6.73 -0.56
N SER A 119 -1.33 -7.08 0.71
CA SER A 119 -2.39 -7.31 1.71
C SER A 119 -3.11 -6.01 2.05
N PHE A 120 -4.16 -6.12 2.87
CA PHE A 120 -4.98 -4.98 3.28
C PHE A 120 -4.25 -3.94 4.14
N ASP A 121 -3.07 -4.26 4.66
CA ASP A 121 -2.17 -3.35 5.38
C ASP A 121 -1.00 -2.84 4.52
N LEU A 122 -1.10 -3.02 3.19
CA LEU A 122 -0.08 -2.69 2.20
C LEU A 122 1.21 -3.51 2.26
N SER A 123 1.27 -4.59 3.04
CA SER A 123 2.42 -5.48 3.00
C SER A 123 2.52 -6.13 1.60
N PRO A 124 3.64 -5.94 0.87
CA PRO A 124 3.81 -6.53 -0.44
C PRO A 124 3.77 -8.06 -0.41
N ILE A 125 2.96 -8.66 -1.29
CA ILE A 125 2.83 -10.12 -1.41
C ILE A 125 3.47 -10.61 -2.70
N MET A 126 3.21 -9.91 -3.82
CA MET A 126 3.65 -10.33 -5.13
C MET A 126 3.97 -9.14 -6.02
N ILE A 127 5.09 -9.21 -6.73
CA ILE A 127 5.49 -8.24 -7.74
C ILE A 127 5.32 -8.89 -9.11
N LEU A 128 4.58 -8.20 -9.97
CA LEU A 128 4.45 -8.52 -11.38
C LEU A 128 5.30 -7.48 -12.11
N GLY A 129 6.48 -7.90 -12.55
CA GLY A 129 7.45 -7.00 -13.13
C GLY A 129 8.89 -7.31 -12.71
N LYS A 130 9.82 -6.42 -13.04
CA LYS A 130 11.27 -6.64 -12.84
C LYS A 130 12.03 -5.37 -12.44
N LYS A 131 11.39 -4.19 -12.41
CA LYS A 131 12.08 -2.92 -12.15
C LYS A 131 12.34 -2.75 -10.65
N TYR A 132 11.43 -3.20 -9.80
CA TYR A 132 11.45 -3.07 -8.35
C TYR A 132 11.45 -4.44 -7.65
N SER A 133 12.22 -4.51 -6.57
CA SER A 133 12.21 -5.57 -5.57
C SER A 133 11.20 -5.24 -4.45
N PHE A 134 11.02 -6.17 -3.50
CA PHE A 134 10.17 -5.91 -2.34
C PHE A 134 10.71 -4.77 -1.48
N ASP A 135 12.02 -4.68 -1.32
CA ASP A 135 12.67 -3.61 -0.54
C ASP A 135 12.45 -2.25 -1.21
N ASP A 136 12.54 -2.18 -2.54
CA ASP A 136 12.27 -0.96 -3.29
C ASP A 136 10.81 -0.51 -3.12
N ILE A 137 9.86 -1.45 -3.15
CA ILE A 137 8.44 -1.15 -2.92
C ILE A 137 8.21 -0.64 -1.50
N HIS A 138 8.87 -1.24 -0.50
CA HIS A 138 8.79 -0.74 0.87
C HIS A 138 9.31 0.69 0.98
N GLU A 139 10.41 1.03 0.32
CA GLU A 139 10.93 2.40 0.27
C GLU A 139 9.94 3.35 -0.43
N ILE A 140 9.40 2.96 -1.59
CA ILE A 140 8.41 3.73 -2.33
C ILE A 140 7.18 3.99 -1.47
N LEU A 141 6.65 2.97 -0.77
CA LEU A 141 5.48 3.11 0.09
C LEU A 141 5.73 4.06 1.27
N ARG A 142 6.93 4.06 1.86
CA ARG A 142 7.32 5.02 2.91
C ARG A 142 7.26 6.47 2.43
N ASN A 143 7.62 6.70 1.16
CA ASN A 143 7.68 8.03 0.56
C ASN A 143 6.32 8.55 0.05
N ILE A 144 5.27 7.71 -0.01
CA ILE A 144 3.92 8.11 -0.45
C ILE A 144 3.20 9.00 0.58
N GLY A 145 3.53 8.85 1.87
CA GLY A 145 2.78 9.47 2.96
C GLY A 145 1.36 8.89 3.11
N ASN A 146 0.44 9.67 3.68
CA ASN A 146 -0.88 9.17 4.04
C ASN A 146 -1.75 8.85 2.81
N ILE A 147 -2.25 7.61 2.74
CA ILE A 147 -3.16 7.15 1.71
C ILE A 147 -4.60 7.29 2.25
N PRO A 148 -5.47 8.04 1.55
CA PRO A 148 -6.83 8.27 2.00
C PRO A 148 -7.61 6.96 1.96
N GLU A 149 -8.74 6.94 2.66
CA GLU A 149 -9.63 5.79 2.58
C GLU A 149 -10.17 5.64 1.15
N ILE A 150 -9.88 4.49 0.54
CA ILE A 150 -10.31 4.16 -0.81
C ILE A 150 -11.57 3.29 -0.70
N PRO A 151 -12.67 3.62 -1.41
CA PRO A 151 -13.81 2.73 -1.55
C PRO A 151 -13.43 1.41 -2.26
N PRO A 152 -14.09 0.29 -1.99
CA PRO A 152 -13.91 -0.94 -2.79
C PRO A 152 -14.17 -0.69 -4.28
N LEU A 153 -13.45 -1.41 -5.14
CA LEU A 153 -13.49 -1.28 -6.60
C LEU A 153 -13.12 0.10 -7.13
N ASN A 154 -12.42 0.90 -6.32
CA ASN A 154 -12.02 2.25 -6.68
C ASN A 154 -10.50 2.43 -6.52
N TRP A 155 -9.97 3.50 -7.08
CA TRP A 155 -8.55 3.80 -7.04
C TRP A 155 -8.27 5.27 -6.75
N VAL A 156 -7.10 5.49 -6.18
CA VAL A 156 -6.49 6.82 -6.03
C VAL A 156 -5.07 6.75 -6.57
N TYR A 157 -4.43 7.91 -6.70
CA TYR A 157 -3.04 7.97 -7.10
C TYR A 157 -2.25 8.87 -6.14
N ARG A 158 -0.97 8.54 -5.97
CA ARG A 158 -0.03 9.27 -5.12
C ARG A 158 1.32 9.39 -5.81
N GLN A 159 2.04 10.44 -5.50
CA GLN A 159 3.41 10.60 -5.94
C GLN A 159 4.34 10.05 -4.85
N SER A 160 5.42 9.42 -5.29
CA SER A 160 6.50 8.93 -4.44
C SER A 160 7.85 9.20 -5.11
N THR A 161 8.93 8.87 -4.42
CA THR A 161 10.29 8.93 -4.92
C THR A 161 11.04 7.63 -4.62
N HIS A 162 11.93 7.23 -5.50
CA HIS A 162 12.89 6.14 -5.26
C HIS A 162 14.15 6.41 -6.06
N THR A 163 15.32 6.30 -5.44
CA THR A 163 16.62 6.58 -6.11
C THR A 163 16.66 7.93 -6.84
N ASN A 164 16.04 8.97 -6.26
CA ASN A 164 15.87 10.31 -6.84
C ASN A 164 14.99 10.40 -8.11
N GLU A 165 14.31 9.32 -8.50
CA GLU A 165 13.28 9.33 -9.54
C GLU A 165 11.89 9.56 -8.93
N GLN A 166 11.08 10.43 -9.53
CA GLN A 166 9.68 10.60 -9.14
C GLN A 166 8.80 9.52 -9.80
N ILE A 167 7.94 8.90 -9.00
CA ILE A 167 7.12 7.77 -9.40
C ILE A 167 5.66 8.09 -9.08
N TRP A 168 4.74 7.81 -10.02
CA TRP A 168 3.31 7.73 -9.72
C TRP A 168 2.95 6.33 -9.26
N VAL A 169 2.22 6.26 -8.14
CA VAL A 169 1.69 5.02 -7.59
C VAL A 169 0.17 5.11 -7.61
N TYR A 170 -0.44 4.35 -8.52
CA TYR A 170 -1.89 4.16 -8.51
C TYR A 170 -2.22 3.02 -7.56
N ILE A 171 -3.20 3.23 -6.69
CA ILE A 171 -3.59 2.32 -5.62
C ILE A 171 -5.05 1.98 -5.85
N TYR A 172 -5.31 0.76 -6.30
CA TYR A 172 -6.65 0.22 -6.49
C TYR A 172 -7.02 -0.69 -5.32
N LYS A 173 -8.22 -0.51 -4.77
CA LYS A 173 -8.74 -1.34 -3.68
C LYS A 173 -9.68 -2.41 -4.21
N SER A 174 -9.31 -3.66 -3.98
CA SER A 174 -10.09 -4.85 -4.31
C SER A 174 -11.38 -4.95 -3.48
N ASP A 175 -12.38 -5.63 -4.01
CA ASP A 175 -13.53 -6.19 -3.27
C ASP A 175 -13.35 -7.69 -2.95
N VAL A 176 -12.22 -8.27 -3.35
CA VAL A 176 -11.79 -9.63 -3.06
C VAL A 176 -10.69 -9.62 -2.01
N GLY A 177 -10.74 -10.60 -1.10
CA GLY A 177 -9.78 -10.81 -0.02
C GLY A 177 -10.18 -11.99 0.86
N PRO A 178 -9.29 -12.50 1.73
CA PRO A 178 -9.70 -13.41 2.79
C PRO A 178 -10.58 -12.70 3.84
N THR A 179 -11.33 -13.49 4.60
CA THR A 179 -12.06 -13.02 5.78
C THR A 179 -11.60 -13.84 6.97
N ILE A 180 -10.86 -13.22 7.89
CA ILE A 180 -10.28 -13.88 9.05
C ILE A 180 -11.11 -13.49 10.27
N ASP A 181 -11.82 -14.44 10.86
CA ASP A 181 -12.65 -14.23 12.06
C ASP A 181 -13.58 -12.99 11.99
N GLY A 182 -14.14 -12.73 10.80
CA GLY A 182 -15.05 -11.59 10.55
C GLY A 182 -14.37 -10.29 10.12
N LEU A 183 -13.03 -10.22 10.12
CA LEU A 183 -12.28 -9.13 9.50
C LEU A 183 -12.09 -9.43 8.02
N PHE A 184 -12.70 -8.63 7.15
CA PHE A 184 -12.46 -8.71 5.72
C PHE A 184 -11.18 -7.95 5.35
N GLU A 185 -10.26 -8.64 4.67
CA GLU A 185 -8.92 -8.14 4.35
C GLU A 185 -8.77 -7.98 2.83
N PRO A 186 -9.24 -6.88 2.22
CA PRO A 186 -9.16 -6.68 0.77
C PRO A 186 -7.72 -6.52 0.31
N TYR A 187 -7.40 -7.08 -0.87
CA TYR A 187 -6.14 -6.79 -1.53
C TYR A 187 -6.06 -5.32 -1.99
N LEU A 188 -4.84 -4.80 -2.09
CA LEU A 188 -4.54 -3.53 -2.75
C LEU A 188 -3.60 -3.80 -3.92
N TYR A 189 -3.89 -3.19 -5.07
CA TYR A 189 -3.05 -3.30 -6.26
C TYR A 189 -2.37 -1.97 -6.53
N LEU A 190 -1.04 -2.02 -6.55
CA LEU A 190 -0.18 -0.88 -6.79
C LEU A 190 0.32 -0.93 -8.22
N LEU A 191 0.14 0.14 -8.98
CA LEU A 191 0.72 0.29 -10.31
C LEU A 191 1.75 1.42 -10.26
N PHE A 192 3.01 1.10 -10.53
CA PHE A 192 4.12 2.06 -10.48
C PHE A 192 4.41 2.58 -11.88
N CYS A 193 4.39 3.90 -12.05
CA CYS A 193 4.51 4.55 -13.35
C CYS A 193 5.48 5.73 -13.34
N ASP A 194 5.92 6.12 -14.53
CA ASP A 194 6.69 7.35 -14.74
C ASP A 194 5.85 8.60 -14.41
N LEU A 195 6.52 9.71 -14.05
CA LEU A 195 5.90 10.99 -13.66
C LEU A 195 4.88 11.57 -14.68
N ASN A 196 4.94 11.18 -15.95
CA ASN A 196 4.05 11.70 -16.99
C ASN A 196 3.00 10.67 -17.47
N SER A 197 2.93 9.53 -16.80
CA SER A 197 1.99 8.45 -17.13
C SER A 197 0.63 8.70 -16.51
N TYR A 198 -0.33 9.10 -17.33
CA TYR A 198 -1.74 9.10 -16.96
C TYR A 198 -2.38 7.78 -17.39
N LEU A 199 -2.80 6.97 -16.42
CA LEU A 199 -3.36 5.65 -16.67
C LEU A 199 -4.88 5.63 -16.85
N GLY A 200 -5.60 6.73 -16.59
CA GLY A 200 -7.06 6.77 -16.71
C GLY A 200 -7.74 5.61 -15.98
N GLU A 201 -8.57 4.84 -16.68
CA GLU A 201 -9.34 3.71 -16.15
C GLU A 201 -8.53 2.40 -16.00
N LEU A 202 -7.25 2.38 -16.40
CA LEU A 202 -6.44 1.16 -16.40
C LEU A 202 -6.27 0.48 -15.04
N PRO A 203 -6.15 1.20 -13.90
CA PRO A 203 -6.11 0.54 -12.58
C PRO A 203 -7.37 -0.30 -12.33
N GLU A 204 -8.54 0.20 -12.74
CA GLU A 204 -9.81 -0.53 -12.62
C GLU A 204 -9.88 -1.73 -13.56
N VAL A 205 -9.47 -1.57 -14.82
CA VAL A 205 -9.42 -2.68 -15.79
C VAL A 205 -8.52 -3.81 -15.31
N LEU A 206 -7.32 -3.48 -14.81
CA LEU A 206 -6.40 -4.46 -14.25
C LEU A 206 -6.96 -5.06 -12.96
N GLY A 207 -7.46 -4.23 -12.05
CA GLY A 207 -8.02 -4.65 -10.78
C GLY A 207 -9.14 -5.68 -10.96
N ASN A 208 -10.09 -5.41 -11.85
CA ASN A 208 -11.16 -6.35 -12.19
C ASN A 208 -10.63 -7.67 -12.78
N LYS A 209 -9.56 -7.65 -13.57
CA LYS A 209 -8.94 -8.89 -14.09
C LYS A 209 -8.25 -9.69 -12.99
N ILE A 210 -7.60 -9.04 -12.04
CA ILE A 210 -6.97 -9.69 -10.89
C ILE A 210 -8.04 -10.24 -9.93
N ASN A 211 -9.08 -9.47 -9.61
CA ASN A 211 -10.19 -9.92 -8.76
C ASN A 211 -10.84 -11.20 -9.31
N ARG A 212 -11.05 -11.28 -10.63
CA ARG A 212 -11.59 -12.51 -11.27
C ARG A 212 -10.72 -13.75 -11.09
N ILE A 213 -9.41 -13.59 -10.89
CA ILE A 213 -8.48 -14.69 -10.63
C ILE A 213 -8.49 -15.08 -9.15
N LEU A 214 -8.72 -14.10 -8.25
CA LEU A 214 -8.62 -14.28 -6.80
C LEU A 214 -9.94 -14.53 -6.08
N ASN A 215 -11.06 -14.37 -6.79
CA ASN A 215 -12.40 -14.66 -6.31
C ASN A 215 -12.69 -16.16 -6.43
#